data_AF-A0AA41SNQ8-F1
#
_entry.id   AF-A0AA41SNQ8-F1
#
_cell.length_a   1.000
_cell.length_b   1.000
_cell.length_c   1.000
_cell.angle_alpha   90.00
_cell.angle_beta   90.00
_cell.angle_gamma   90.00
#
_symmetry.space_group_name_H-M   'P 1'
#
loop_
_entity.id
_entity.type
_entity.pdbx_description
1 polymer ?
#
loop_
_entity_poly.entity_id
_entity_poly.type
_entity_poly.pdbx_seq_one_letter_code
_entity_poly.pdbx_strand_id
1 'polypeptide(L)'
;MDDTMKQIQQKMIEVETEAENLLLARHQIVENDRVRNGNREALTALRKRARTTKTSVPTPFDLIMKEIEGPESRPLVKEICQTCGNHDSKEKTWMMFPGTDVFACVPFHACHTILENDQTQLDSDSRKLQSYVKEQALLISDKGALSDKIGPGVLRSLVSLTDAKK
;
A
#
# COMPACT_ATOMS: atom_id res chain seq x y z
N MET A 1 -9.30 -26.01 -38.03
CA MET A 1 -8.11 -25.70 -37.20
C MET A 1 -7.85 -26.92 -36.34
N ASP A 2 -6.64 -27.46 -36.40
CA ASP A 2 -6.25 -28.66 -35.63
C ASP A 2 -6.50 -28.46 -34.13
N ASP A 3 -7.02 -29.47 -33.41
CA ASP A 3 -7.41 -29.32 -32.00
C ASP A 3 -6.20 -29.01 -31.11
N THR A 4 -5.02 -29.48 -31.51
CA THR A 4 -3.72 -29.12 -30.91
C THR A 4 -3.46 -27.61 -30.98
N MET A 5 -3.77 -26.99 -32.12
CA MET A 5 -3.54 -25.55 -32.33
C MET A 5 -4.46 -24.70 -31.45
N LYS A 6 -5.73 -25.12 -31.28
CA LYS A 6 -6.66 -24.44 -30.37
C LYS A 6 -6.20 -24.52 -28.92
N GLN A 7 -5.66 -25.66 -28.48
CA GLN A 7 -5.12 -25.82 -27.13
C GLN A 7 -3.89 -24.94 -26.88
N ILE A 8 -3.02 -24.80 -27.89
CA ILE A 8 -1.85 -23.90 -27.81
C ILE A 8 -2.32 -22.45 -27.70
N GLN A 9 -3.24 -22.02 -28.55
CA GLN A 9 -3.80 -20.67 -28.50
C GLN A 9 -4.43 -20.34 -27.15
N GLN A 10 -5.23 -21.26 -26.60
CA GLN A 10 -5.85 -21.05 -25.29
C GLN A 10 -4.81 -20.88 -24.17
N LYS A 11 -3.74 -21.70 -24.16
CA LYS A 11 -2.66 -21.57 -23.18
C LYS A 11 -1.86 -20.28 -23.33
N MET A 12 -1.68 -19.79 -24.56
CA MET A 12 -1.03 -18.50 -24.79
C MET A 12 -1.85 -17.35 -24.22
N ILE A 13 -3.16 -17.34 -24.47
CA ILE A 13 -4.09 -16.33 -23.94
C ILE A 13 -4.07 -16.31 -22.41
N GLU A 14 -4.06 -17.48 -21.78
CA GLU A 14 -3.95 -17.57 -20.31
C GLU A 14 -2.66 -16.90 -19.83
N VAL A 15 -1.50 -17.33 -20.35
CA VAL A 15 -0.19 -16.79 -19.95
C VAL A 15 -0.10 -15.28 -20.18
N GLU A 16 -0.63 -14.77 -21.30
CA GLU A 16 -0.72 -13.33 -21.57
C GLU A 16 -1.56 -12.62 -20.50
N THR A 17 -2.73 -13.16 -20.16
CA THR A 17 -3.62 -12.59 -19.13
C THR A 17 -2.94 -12.54 -17.76
N GLU A 18 -2.23 -13.60 -17.36
CA GLU A 18 -1.48 -13.59 -16.09
C GLU A 18 -0.28 -12.64 -16.13
N ALA A 19 0.41 -12.51 -17.27
CA ALA A 19 1.50 -11.55 -17.43
C ALA A 19 1.00 -10.11 -17.32
N GLU A 20 -0.16 -9.79 -17.90
CA GLU A 20 -0.80 -8.49 -17.75
C GLU A 20 -1.17 -8.20 -16.29
N ASN A 21 -1.78 -9.16 -15.59
CA ASN A 21 -2.10 -9.02 -14.16
C ASN A 21 -0.85 -8.79 -13.30
N LEU A 22 0.24 -9.50 -13.58
CA LEU A 22 1.52 -9.31 -12.92
C LEU A 22 2.08 -7.90 -13.17
N LEU A 23 1.99 -7.40 -14.40
CA LEU A 23 2.43 -6.05 -14.75
C LEU A 23 1.58 -5.00 -14.03
N LEU A 24 0.26 -5.14 -14.01
CA LEU A 24 -0.65 -4.24 -13.29
C LEU A 24 -0.32 -4.20 -11.80
N ALA A 25 -0.14 -5.37 -11.18
CA ALA A 25 0.22 -5.45 -9.76
C ALA A 25 1.56 -4.76 -9.45
N ARG A 26 2.56 -4.89 -10.32
CA ARG A 26 3.85 -4.19 -10.17
C ARG A 26 3.70 -2.67 -10.27
N HIS A 27 2.88 -2.17 -11.19
CA HIS A 27 2.58 -0.73 -11.26
C HIS A 27 1.89 -0.24 -9.99
N GLN A 28 0.92 -1.00 -9.48
CA GLN A 28 0.23 -0.66 -8.25
C GLN A 28 1.17 -0.62 -7.03
N ILE A 29 2.24 -1.43 -6.99
CA ILE A 29 3.27 -1.33 -5.93
C ILE A 29 3.92 0.06 -5.95
N VAL A 30 4.24 0.58 -7.13
CA VAL A 30 4.87 1.90 -7.29
C VAL A 30 3.92 3.01 -6.87
N GLU A 31 2.66 2.95 -7.28
CA GLU A 31 1.66 3.95 -6.87
C GLU A 31 1.38 3.91 -5.36
N ASN A 32 1.27 2.71 -4.78
CA ASN A 32 1.14 2.57 -3.33
C ASN A 32 2.36 3.15 -2.60
N ASP A 33 3.58 2.94 -3.12
CA ASP A 33 4.79 3.50 -2.52
C ASP A 33 4.82 5.04 -2.60
N ARG A 34 4.36 5.60 -3.72
CA ARG A 34 4.22 7.05 -3.90
C ARG A 34 3.27 7.66 -2.86
N VAL A 35 2.08 7.08 -2.68
CA VAL A 35 1.09 7.55 -1.70
C VAL A 35 1.64 7.37 -0.27
N ARG A 36 2.27 6.22 0.01
CA ARG A 36 2.91 5.93 1.29
C ARG A 36 3.97 6.98 1.65
N ASN A 37 4.82 7.36 0.70
CA ASN A 37 5.81 8.41 0.95
C ASN A 37 5.15 9.76 1.22
N GLY A 38 4.12 10.13 0.47
CA GLY A 38 3.34 11.35 0.71
C GLY A 38 2.73 11.40 2.11
N ASN A 39 2.11 10.30 2.56
CA ASN A 39 1.56 10.21 3.92
C ASN A 39 2.65 10.32 4.99
N ARG A 40 3.82 9.70 4.78
CA ARG A 40 4.95 9.82 5.70
C ARG A 40 5.43 11.26 5.83
N GLU A 41 5.51 12.00 4.74
CA GLU A 41 5.89 13.42 4.72
C GLU A 41 4.84 14.28 5.42
N ALA A 42 3.55 14.07 5.13
CA ALA A 42 2.45 14.78 5.77
C ALA A 42 2.43 14.54 7.29
N LEU A 43 2.54 13.29 7.74
CA LEU A 43 2.64 12.94 9.15
C LEU A 43 3.88 13.56 9.82
N THR A 44 5.00 13.62 9.12
CA THR A 44 6.21 14.28 9.62
C THR A 44 5.99 15.78 9.80
N ALA A 45 5.31 16.44 8.87
CA ALA A 45 4.97 17.85 8.97
C ALA A 45 3.99 18.12 10.13
N LEU A 46 2.96 17.29 10.30
CA LEU A 46 2.01 17.41 11.41
C LEU A 46 2.71 17.22 12.76
N ARG A 47 3.58 16.22 12.91
CA ARG A 47 4.35 16.00 14.15
C ARG A 47 5.30 17.15 14.46
N LYS A 48 5.96 17.73 13.45
CA LYS A 48 6.80 18.93 13.62
C LYS A 48 5.97 20.12 14.13
N ARG A 49 4.77 20.33 13.58
CA ARG A 49 3.85 21.39 14.02
C ARG A 49 3.36 21.17 15.45
N ALA A 50 3.01 19.94 15.79
CA ALA A 50 2.56 19.56 17.13
C ALA A 50 3.71 19.45 18.17
N ARG A 51 4.97 19.48 17.72
CA ARG A 51 6.18 19.20 18.53
C ARG A 51 6.11 17.83 19.22
N THR A 52 5.55 16.84 18.56
CA THR A 52 5.42 15.47 19.07
C THR A 52 6.47 14.54 18.48
N THR A 53 7.03 13.67 19.31
CA THR A 53 7.81 12.50 18.90
C THR A 53 6.94 11.26 19.08
N LYS A 54 7.05 10.28 18.19
CA LYS A 54 6.19 9.08 18.12
C LYS A 54 6.40 8.08 19.27
N THR A 55 6.77 8.53 20.47
CA THR A 55 6.90 7.66 21.65
C THR A 55 5.54 7.56 22.33
N SER A 56 4.67 6.73 21.76
CA SER A 56 3.36 6.35 22.28
C SER A 56 3.47 5.40 23.48
N VAL A 57 4.41 5.66 24.40
CA VAL A 57 4.55 4.91 25.64
C VAL A 57 4.28 5.92 26.75
N PRO A 58 3.12 5.84 27.43
CA PRO A 58 2.93 6.55 28.70
C PRO A 58 4.14 6.25 29.56
N THR A 59 4.82 7.28 30.06
CA THR A 59 5.98 7.01 30.89
C THR A 59 5.49 6.25 32.12
N PRO A 60 6.27 5.31 32.70
CA PRO A 60 5.86 4.61 33.91
C PRO A 60 5.41 5.56 35.03
N PHE A 61 5.93 6.79 35.04
CA PHE A 61 5.52 7.87 35.92
C PHE A 61 4.06 8.32 35.71
N ASP A 62 3.61 8.44 34.46
CA ASP A 62 2.24 8.86 34.12
C ASP A 62 1.18 7.85 34.60
N LEU A 63 1.53 6.56 34.62
CA LEU A 63 0.65 5.49 35.13
C LEU A 63 0.60 5.50 36.67
N ILE A 64 1.74 5.70 37.33
CA ILE A 64 1.84 5.77 38.80
C ILE A 64 1.06 6.97 39.35
N MET A 65 1.12 8.12 38.67
CA MET A 65 0.43 9.33 39.12
C MET A 65 -1.10 9.26 38.98
N LYS A 66 -1.63 8.39 38.11
CA LYS A 66 -3.09 8.13 38.00
C LYS A 66 -3.65 7.32 39.18
N GLU A 67 -2.84 6.48 39.82
CA GLU A 67 -3.29 5.62 40.93
C GLU A 67 -3.37 6.35 42.28
N ILE A 68 -2.82 7.57 42.38
CA ILE A 68 -2.72 8.35 43.62
C ILE A 68 -3.89 9.37 43.76
N GLU A 69 -4.77 9.48 42.75
CA GLU A 69 -5.85 10.48 42.73
C GLU A 69 -6.95 10.21 43.79
N GLY A 70 -7.04 11.09 44.80
CA GLY A 70 -8.18 11.20 45.70
C GLY A 70 -9.26 12.16 45.12
N PRO A 71 -10.51 12.09 45.61
CA PRO A 71 -11.67 12.74 44.98
C PRO A 71 -11.66 14.29 44.95
N GLU A 72 -10.71 14.96 45.60
CA GLU A 72 -10.65 16.45 45.68
C GLU A 72 -9.35 17.09 45.18
N SER A 73 -8.45 16.37 44.51
CA SER A 73 -7.22 16.96 43.97
C SER A 73 -7.41 17.57 42.58
N ARG A 74 -6.90 18.80 42.36
CA ARG A 74 -6.71 19.37 41.01
C ARG A 74 -5.94 18.37 40.14
N PRO A 75 -6.31 18.16 38.85
CA PRO A 75 -5.62 17.18 38.02
C PRO A 75 -4.14 17.55 37.89
N LEU A 76 -3.28 16.76 38.54
CA LEU A 76 -1.82 16.92 38.50
C LEU A 76 -1.26 16.52 37.12
N VAL A 77 -2.01 15.71 36.37
CA VAL A 77 -1.68 15.24 35.04
C VAL A 77 -2.66 15.86 34.04
N LYS A 78 -2.14 16.67 33.11
CA LYS A 78 -2.90 17.10 31.93
C LYS A 78 -3.02 15.88 31.01
N GLU A 79 -4.23 15.44 30.66
CA GLU A 79 -4.39 14.38 29.67
C GLU A 79 -3.88 14.88 28.31
N ILE A 80 -2.72 14.36 27.90
CA ILE A 80 -2.07 14.69 26.64
C ILE A 80 -2.55 13.67 25.60
N CYS A 81 -3.00 14.15 24.44
CA CYS A 81 -3.37 13.27 23.34
C CYS A 81 -2.14 12.48 22.88
N GLN A 82 -2.25 11.14 22.77
CA GLN A 82 -1.12 10.31 22.31
C GLN A 82 -0.69 10.64 20.88
N THR A 83 -1.60 11.16 20.07
CA THR A 83 -1.39 11.51 18.66
C THR A 83 -0.92 12.97 18.50
N CYS A 84 -1.63 13.91 19.15
CA CYS A 84 -1.41 15.35 18.97
C CYS A 84 -0.52 15.97 20.04
N GLY A 85 -0.18 15.24 21.10
CA GLY A 85 0.58 15.78 22.22
C GLY A 85 -0.16 16.93 22.91
N ASN A 86 0.58 17.99 23.22
CA ASN A 86 0.06 19.21 23.83
C ASN A 86 -0.48 20.22 22.79
N HIS A 87 -0.57 19.82 21.52
CA HIS A 87 -1.11 20.65 20.45
C HIS A 87 -2.65 20.67 20.46
N ASP A 88 -3.26 21.74 19.96
CA ASP A 88 -4.71 21.85 19.89
C ASP A 88 -5.28 20.83 18.89
N SER A 89 -5.98 19.83 19.42
CA SER A 89 -6.61 18.78 18.62
C SER A 89 -7.72 19.29 17.69
N LYS A 90 -8.31 20.44 18.02
CA LYS A 90 -9.41 21.07 17.28
C LYS A 90 -8.93 22.11 16.26
N GLU A 91 -7.62 22.36 16.18
CA GLU A 91 -7.08 23.32 15.23
C GLU A 91 -7.50 22.94 13.80
N LYS A 92 -8.09 23.90 13.09
CA LYS A 92 -8.56 23.71 11.71
C LYS A 92 -7.37 23.45 10.79
N THR A 93 -7.37 22.29 10.15
CA THR A 93 -6.32 21.85 9.23
C THR A 93 -6.94 21.44 7.90
N TRP A 94 -6.37 21.95 6.82
CA TRP A 94 -6.77 21.56 5.47
C TRP A 94 -6.06 20.27 5.08
N MET A 95 -6.81 19.32 4.57
CA MET A 95 -6.27 18.10 3.97
C MET A 95 -6.97 17.82 2.63
N MET A 96 -6.22 17.24 1.70
CA MET A 96 -6.77 16.66 0.48
C MET A 96 -7.15 15.21 0.76
N PHE A 97 -8.34 14.78 0.35
CA PHE A 97 -8.74 13.38 0.50
C PHE A 97 -8.08 12.51 -0.59
N PRO A 98 -7.49 11.35 -0.21
CA PRO A 98 -6.83 10.48 -1.17
C PRO A 98 -7.81 9.99 -2.24
N GLY A 99 -7.36 9.97 -3.51
CA GLY A 99 -8.17 9.55 -4.65
C GLY A 99 -9.21 10.58 -5.12
N THR A 100 -9.17 11.82 -4.61
CA THR A 100 -10.10 12.90 -4.99
C THR A 100 -9.38 14.23 -5.14
N ASP A 101 -9.99 15.16 -5.86
CA ASP A 101 -9.52 16.55 -5.96
C ASP A 101 -10.19 17.47 -4.91
N VAL A 102 -10.60 16.89 -3.78
CA VAL A 102 -11.37 17.60 -2.75
C VAL A 102 -10.49 17.91 -1.54
N PHE A 103 -10.46 19.20 -1.19
CA PHE A 103 -9.89 19.68 0.06
C PHE A 103 -10.99 19.89 1.09
N ALA A 104 -10.78 19.39 2.30
CA ALA A 104 -11.66 19.70 3.42
C ALA A 104 -10.89 20.25 4.61
N CYS A 105 -11.59 21.11 5.35
CA CYS A 105 -11.11 21.62 6.62
C CYS A 105 -11.61 20.69 7.73
N VAL A 106 -10.67 19.98 8.37
CA VAL A 106 -10.96 19.04 9.46
C VAL A 106 -10.14 19.40 10.70
N PRO A 107 -10.54 18.94 11.90
CA PRO A 107 -9.72 19.07 13.09
C PRO A 107 -8.33 18.43 12.91
N PHE A 108 -7.30 19.04 13.49
CA PHE A 108 -5.92 18.56 13.43
C PHE A 108 -5.80 17.08 13.83
N HIS A 109 -6.50 16.68 14.91
CA HIS A 109 -6.51 15.29 15.35
C HIS A 109 -7.09 14.34 14.29
N ALA A 110 -8.20 14.72 13.67
CA ALA A 110 -8.82 13.92 12.62
C ALA A 110 -7.88 13.74 11.43
N CYS A 111 -7.22 14.81 10.97
CA CYS A 111 -6.21 14.75 9.91
C CYS A 111 -5.09 13.74 10.26
N HIS A 112 -4.57 13.82 11.48
CA HIS A 112 -3.49 12.94 11.93
C HIS A 112 -3.93 11.48 12.00
N THR A 113 -5.10 11.19 12.57
CA THR A 113 -5.64 9.82 12.68
C THR A 113 -5.97 9.22 11.32
N ILE A 114 -6.54 10.00 10.39
CA ILE A 114 -6.83 9.52 9.03
C ILE A 114 -5.54 9.11 8.33
N LEU A 115 -4.51 9.96 8.37
CA LEU A 115 -3.22 9.66 7.74
C LEU A 115 -2.49 8.48 8.41
N GLU A 116 -2.60 8.31 9.73
CA GLU A 116 -2.01 7.15 10.41
C GLU A 116 -2.72 5.85 10.04
N ASN A 117 -4.05 5.85 9.99
CA ASN A 117 -4.82 4.69 9.56
C ASN A 117 -4.50 4.34 8.10
N ASP A 118 -4.48 5.34 7.22
CA ASP A 118 -4.15 5.15 5.80
C ASP A 118 -2.73 4.61 5.62
N GLN A 119 -1.75 5.13 6.37
CA GLN A 119 -0.39 4.59 6.40
C GLN A 119 -0.36 3.10 6.80
N THR A 120 -1.11 2.70 7.84
CA THR A 120 -1.16 1.28 8.25
C THR A 120 -1.83 0.39 7.22
N GLN A 121 -2.87 0.90 6.56
CA GLN A 121 -3.58 0.18 5.50
C GLN A 121 -2.65 -0.04 4.30
N LEU A 122 -1.97 1.02 3.83
CA LEU A 122 -0.99 0.97 2.74
C LEU A 122 0.16 0.00 3.03
N ASP A 123 0.66 -0.04 4.26
CA ASP A 123 1.70 -0.99 4.66
C ASP A 123 1.19 -2.44 4.61
N SER A 124 -0.07 -2.68 5.00
CA SER A 124 -0.69 -4.00 4.91
C SER A 124 -0.92 -4.44 3.46
N ASP A 125 -1.38 -3.53 2.60
CA ASP A 125 -1.71 -3.81 1.22
C ASP A 125 -0.45 -3.96 0.36
N SER A 126 0.61 -3.19 0.65
CA SER A 126 1.92 -3.38 0.04
C SER A 126 2.46 -4.80 0.27
N ARG A 127 2.32 -5.33 1.50
CA ARG A 127 2.74 -6.72 1.80
C ARG A 127 1.93 -7.75 1.04
N LYS A 128 0.60 -7.61 1.02
CA LYS A 128 -0.29 -8.50 0.25
C LYS A 128 0.07 -8.48 -1.23
N LEU A 129 0.27 -7.30 -1.80
CA LEU A 129 0.57 -7.12 -3.21
C LEU A 129 1.95 -7.69 -3.58
N GLN A 130 2.94 -7.55 -2.70
CA GLN A 130 4.24 -8.21 -2.89
C GLN A 130 4.14 -9.73 -2.87
N SER A 131 3.33 -10.31 -1.98
CA SER A 131 3.07 -11.76 -1.97
C SER A 131 2.38 -12.19 -3.27
N TYR A 132 1.34 -11.47 -3.69
CA TYR A 132 0.64 -11.73 -4.95
C TYR A 132 1.57 -11.69 -6.16
N VAL A 133 2.44 -10.68 -6.26
CA VAL A 133 3.43 -10.57 -7.35
C VAL A 133 4.39 -11.76 -7.37
N LYS A 134 4.81 -12.26 -6.20
CA LYS A 134 5.68 -13.45 -6.11
C LYS A 134 4.96 -14.71 -6.57
N GLU A 135 3.71 -14.90 -6.14
CA GLU A 135 2.89 -16.04 -6.54
C GLU A 135 2.60 -16.03 -8.04
N GLN A 136 2.20 -14.88 -8.61
CA GLN A 136 1.98 -14.74 -10.05
C GLN A 136 3.26 -14.96 -10.87
N ALA A 137 4.40 -14.45 -10.40
CA ALA A 137 5.68 -14.69 -11.06
C ALA A 137 6.05 -16.18 -11.05
N LEU A 138 5.79 -16.90 -9.94
CA LEU A 138 5.99 -18.34 -9.86
C LEU A 138 5.05 -19.09 -10.83
N LEU A 139 3.77 -18.74 -10.86
CA LEU A 139 2.78 -19.34 -11.77
C LEU A 139 3.19 -19.17 -13.23
N ILE A 140 3.62 -17.97 -13.64
CA ILE A 140 4.11 -17.73 -15.00
C ILE A 140 5.41 -18.50 -15.25
N SER A 141 6.30 -18.62 -14.27
CA SER A 141 7.52 -19.43 -14.41
C SER A 141 7.18 -20.92 -14.63
N ASP A 142 6.26 -21.47 -13.84
CA ASP A 142 5.81 -22.86 -13.95
C ASP A 142 5.10 -23.13 -15.29
N LYS A 143 4.32 -22.17 -15.78
CA LYS A 143 3.74 -22.20 -17.13
C LYS A 143 4.81 -21.98 -18.22
N GLY A 144 5.82 -21.16 -17.96
CA GLY A 144 6.92 -20.80 -18.86
C GLY A 144 7.90 -21.94 -19.17
N ALA A 145 7.86 -23.02 -18.39
CA ALA A 145 8.44 -24.33 -18.75
C ALA A 145 7.85 -24.92 -20.07
N LEU A 146 6.93 -24.21 -20.73
CA LEU A 146 6.57 -24.44 -22.13
C LEU A 146 7.79 -24.39 -23.08
N SER A 147 8.85 -23.65 -22.77
CA SER A 147 10.15 -23.73 -23.49
C SER A 147 10.71 -25.15 -23.49
N ASP A 148 10.58 -25.87 -22.38
CA ASP A 148 11.12 -27.23 -22.24
C ASP A 148 10.22 -28.27 -22.92
N LYS A 149 8.95 -27.94 -23.20
CA LYS A 149 7.95 -28.83 -23.82
C LYS A 149 7.72 -28.55 -25.30
N ILE A 150 7.94 -27.32 -25.76
CA ILE A 150 7.74 -26.91 -27.15
C ILE A 150 9.11 -26.76 -27.80
N GLY A 151 9.38 -27.61 -28.80
CA GLY A 151 10.65 -27.59 -29.49
C GLY A 151 10.97 -26.20 -30.07
N PRO A 152 12.23 -25.73 -29.96
CA PRO A 152 12.63 -24.37 -30.39
C PRO A 152 12.44 -24.10 -31.89
N GLY A 153 12.15 -25.13 -32.71
CA GLY A 153 11.75 -24.98 -34.11
C GLY A 153 10.30 -24.49 -34.31
N VAL A 154 9.39 -24.87 -33.41
CA VAL A 154 7.98 -24.44 -33.44
C VAL A 154 7.87 -22.97 -33.01
N LEU A 155 8.56 -22.59 -31.94
CA LEU A 155 8.65 -21.19 -31.49
C LEU A 155 9.27 -20.30 -32.58
N ARG A 156 10.37 -20.74 -33.20
CA ARG A 156 10.95 -20.01 -34.35
C ARG A 156 9.98 -19.88 -35.50
N SER A 157 9.24 -20.94 -35.85
CA SER A 157 8.27 -20.86 -36.94
C SER A 157 7.17 -19.84 -36.64
N LEU A 158 6.62 -19.82 -35.41
CA LEU A 158 5.60 -18.84 -35.01
C LEU A 158 6.10 -17.38 -35.08
N VAL A 159 7.36 -17.12 -34.71
CA VAL A 159 7.96 -15.78 -34.73
C VAL A 159 8.42 -15.37 -36.15
N SER A 160 8.69 -16.35 -37.02
CA SER A 160 9.23 -16.12 -38.37
C SER A 160 8.17 -16.14 -39.47
N LEU A 161 6.89 -16.35 -39.13
CA LEU A 161 5.80 -16.32 -40.10
C LEU A 161 5.69 -14.92 -40.69
N THR A 162 6.19 -14.78 -41.91
CA THR A 162 5.98 -13.60 -42.74
C THR A 162 4.84 -13.88 -43.71
N ASP A 163 3.91 -12.94 -43.84
CA ASP A 163 2.75 -13.08 -44.71
C ASP A 163 3.22 -12.98 -46.18
N ALA A 164 3.43 -14.12 -46.83
CA ALA A 164 3.78 -14.16 -48.23
C ALA A 164 2.54 -13.80 -49.05
N LYS A 165 2.50 -12.56 -49.57
CA LYS A 165 1.46 -12.12 -50.50
C LYS A 165 1.40 -13.10 -51.69
N LYS A 166 0.24 -13.76 -51.85
CA LYS A 166 -0.12 -14.45 -53.10
C LYS A 166 -0.47 -13.44 -54.18
#